data_AF-L0FXA5-F1
#
_entry.id   AF-L0FXA5-F1
#
_cell.length_a   1.000
_cell.length_b   1.000
_cell.length_c   1.000
_cell.angle_alpha   90.00
_cell.angle_beta   90.00
_cell.angle_gamma   90.00
#
_symmetry.space_group_name_H-M   'P 1'
#
loop_
_entity.id
_entity.type
_entity.pdbx_description
1 polymer ?
#
loop_
_entity_poly.entity_id
_entity_poly.type
_entity_poly.pdbx_seq_one_letter_code
_entity_poly.pdbx_strand_id
1 'polypeptide(L)' 'MNSVYEDTKRFGDKKVSTKHAIAILAKNHIKVDEDEATTILNFLYMVAKVHGHTPGRRCVQKSFSGN' A
#
# COMPACT_ATOMS: atom_id res chain seq x y z
N MET A 1 25.72 4.42 9.28
CA MET A 1 24.26 4.50 9.57
C MET A 1 23.59 3.39 8.78
N ASN A 2 23.05 2.39 9.48
CA ASN A 2 22.47 1.20 8.87
C ASN A 2 21.15 1.58 8.20
N SER A 3 21.08 1.53 6.87
CA SER A 3 19.83 1.62 6.10
C SER A 3 19.05 0.31 6.24
N VAL A 4 18.64 0.01 7.48
CA VAL A 4 17.63 -1.00 7.74
C VAL A 4 16.33 -0.41 7.18
N TYR A 5 15.64 -1.16 6.33
CA TYR A 5 14.36 -0.82 5.66
C TYR A 5 14.43 -0.18 4.26
N GLU A 6 15.16 -0.80 3.34
CA GLU A 6 14.76 -0.87 1.92
C GLU A 6 13.84 -2.08 1.71
N ASP A 7 12.73 -2.18 2.47
CA ASP A 7 11.64 -3.12 2.14
C ASP A 7 10.47 -2.28 1.61
N THR A 8 10.61 -1.86 0.35
CA THR A 8 9.58 -1.19 -0.45
C THR A 8 8.44 -2.16 -0.81
N LYS A 9 7.94 -2.93 0.17
CA LYS A 9 6.68 -3.67 0.02
C LYS A 9 5.55 -2.66 -0.05
N ARG A 10 5.11 -2.39 -1.28
CA ARG A 10 3.93 -1.56 -1.55
C ARG A 10 2.79 -2.14 -0.74
N PHE A 11 1.96 -1.28 -0.17
CA PHE A 11 0.83 -1.71 0.67
C PHE A 11 -0.07 -2.73 -0.06
N GLY A 12 -0.18 -2.62 -1.39
CA GLY A 12 -0.90 -3.57 -2.24
C GLY A 12 -0.32 -4.99 -2.31
N ASP A 13 0.97 -5.19 -1.97
CA ASP A 13 1.63 -6.50 -2.00
C ASP A 13 1.46 -7.27 -0.68
N LYS A 14 1.07 -6.58 0.39
CA LYS A 14 0.80 -7.20 1.70
C LYS A 14 -0.59 -7.79 1.69
N LYS A 15 -0.71 -9.12 1.85
CA LYS A 15 -1.99 -9.79 2.09
C LYS A 15 -2.41 -9.62 3.55
N VAL A 16 -3.45 -8.84 3.78
CA VAL A 16 -4.11 -8.68 5.09
C VAL A 16 -5.37 -9.55 5.09
N SER A 17 -5.55 -10.37 6.12
CA SER A 17 -6.78 -11.15 6.26
C SER A 17 -7.91 -10.31 6.83
N THR A 18 -9.16 -10.61 6.46
CA THR A 18 -10.35 -9.92 6.98
C THR A 18 -10.41 -9.97 8.51
N LYS A 19 -10.06 -11.11 9.12
CA LYS A 19 -9.97 -11.25 10.59
C LYS A 19 -8.98 -10.28 11.22
N HIS A 20 -7.85 -10.04 10.56
CA HIS A 20 -6.86 -9.07 11.04
C HIS A 20 -7.38 -7.63 10.90
N ALA A 21 -8.07 -7.32 9.80
CA ALA A 21 -8.71 -6.02 9.60
C ALA A 21 -9.77 -5.74 10.68
N ILE A 22 -10.64 -6.72 10.97
CA ILE A 22 -11.64 -6.63 12.05
C ILE A 22 -10.96 -6.36 13.40
N ALA A 23 -9.89 -7.10 13.72
CA ALA A 23 -9.17 -6.91 14.97
C ALA A 23 -8.55 -5.50 15.11
N ILE A 24 -8.03 -4.94 14.01
CA ILE A 24 -7.51 -3.56 14.00
C ILE A 24 -8.63 -2.55 14.17
N LEU A 25 -9.74 -2.72 13.46
CA LEU A 25 -10.90 -1.82 13.56
C LEU A 25 -11.49 -1.84 14.98
N ALA A 26 -11.63 -3.03 15.57
CA ALA A 26 -12.11 -3.21 16.93
C ALA A 26 -11.22 -2.55 17.99
N LYS A 27 -9.88 -2.58 17.80
CA LYS A 27 -8.92 -1.85 18.65
C LYS A 27 -9.15 -0.34 18.65
N ASN A 28 -9.74 0.19 17.59
CA ASN A 28 -10.10 1.60 17.44
C ASN A 28 -11.58 1.85 17.74
N HIS A 29 -12.24 0.94 18.45
CA HIS A 29 -13.66 1.00 18.80
C HIS A 29 -14.63 1.02 17.61
N ILE A 30 -14.16 0.60 16.42
CA ILE A 30 -14.97 0.43 15.22
C ILE A 30 -15.37 -1.04 15.16
N LYS A 31 -16.63 -1.34 15.53
CA LYS A 31 -17.20 -2.68 15.41
C LYS A 31 -17.72 -2.86 14.00
N VAL A 32 -17.25 -3.91 13.33
CA VAL A 32 -17.67 -4.28 11.99
C VAL A 32 -17.84 -5.79 11.89
N ASP A 33 -18.71 -6.24 11.00
CA ASP A 33 -18.80 -7.64 10.61
C ASP A 33 -17.80 -8.00 9.49
N GLU A 34 -17.86 -9.25 9.00
CA GLU A 34 -16.95 -9.72 7.95
C GLU A 34 -17.18 -9.05 6.58
N ASP A 35 -18.42 -8.71 6.24
CA ASP A 35 -18.78 -8.10 4.96
C ASP A 35 -18.38 -6.62 4.92
N GLU A 36 -18.64 -5.90 6.01
CA GLU A 36 -18.20 -4.52 6.22
C GLU A 36 -16.67 -4.42 6.20
N ALA A 37 -15.98 -5.30 6.95
CA ALA A 37 -14.52 -5.32 6.98
C ALA A 37 -13.92 -5.63 5.60
N THR A 38 -14.53 -6.55 4.84
CA THR A 38 -14.11 -6.88 3.48
C THR A 38 -14.27 -5.68 2.54
N THR A 39 -15.39 -4.97 2.63
CA THR A 39 -15.65 -3.77 1.82
C THR A 39 -14.64 -2.66 2.11
N ILE A 40 -14.38 -2.37 3.39
CA ILE A 40 -13.39 -1.38 3.82
C ILE A 40 -12.00 -1.76 3.32
N LEU A 41 -11.60 -3.02 3.54
CA LEU A 41 -10.29 -3.50 3.14
C LEU A 41 -10.10 -3.42 1.61
N ASN A 42 -11.11 -3.79 0.83
CA ASN A 42 -11.09 -3.67 -0.63
C ASN A 42 -10.94 -2.21 -1.08
N PHE A 43 -11.68 -1.29 -0.46
CA PHE A 43 -11.55 0.14 -0.75
C PHE A 43 -10.13 0.65 -0.49
N LEU A 44 -9.54 0.32 0.66
CA LEU A 44 -8.18 0.71 0.99
C LEU A 44 -7.15 0.12 0.01
N TYR A 45 -7.34 -1.13 -0.43
CA TYR A 45 -6.50 -1.71 -1.48
C TYR A 45 -6.63 -1.00 -2.82
N MET A 46 -7.84 -0.58 -3.22
CA MET A 46 -8.04 0.22 -4.43
C MET A 46 -7.30 1.56 -4.35
N VAL A 47 -7.47 2.29 -3.25
CA VAL A 47 -6.77 3.56 -2.98
C VAL A 47 -5.25 3.35 -3.05
N ALA A 48 -4.73 2.32 -2.39
CA ALA A 48 -3.30 2.02 -2.40
C ALA A 48 -2.77 1.66 -3.80
N LYS A 49 -3.54 0.95 -4.62
CA LYS A 49 -3.16 0.64 -6.01
C LYS A 49 -3.13 1.90 -6.87
N VAL A 50 -4.13 2.77 -6.73
CA VAL A 50 -4.21 4.04 -7.49
C VAL A 50 -3.05 4.97 -7.11
N HIS A 51 -2.76 5.17 -5.82
CA HIS A 51 -1.66 6.02 -5.37
C HIS A 51 -0.28 5.39 -5.54
N GLY A 52 -0.17 4.07 -5.48
CA GLY A 52 1.05 3.35 -5.81
C GLY A 52 1.44 3.54 -7.29
N HIS A 53 0.48 3.84 -8.14
CA HIS A 53 0.67 4.14 -9.56
C HIS A 53 0.91 5.64 -9.81
N THR A 54 1.60 6.35 -8.93
CA THR A 54 2.40 7.49 -9.40
C THR A 54 3.51 6.88 -10.27
N PRO A 55 3.56 7.12 -11.60
CA PRO A 55 4.77 6.85 -12.34
C PRO A 55 5.83 7.72 -11.69
N GLY A 56 6.70 7.08 -10.89
CA GLY A 56 7.89 7.72 -10.37
C GLY A 56 8.54 8.43 -11.54
N ARG A 57 8.97 9.67 -11.32
CA ARG A 57 9.65 10.51 -12.31
C ARG A 57 10.51 9.61 -13.21
N ARG A 58 10.09 9.41 -14.46
CA ARG A 58 11.02 8.97 -15.50
C ARG A 58 11.97 10.14 -15.66
N CYS A 59 13.03 10.16 -14.86
CA CYS A 59 14.25 10.82 -15.26
C CYS A 59 14.65 10.13 -16.56
N VAL A 60 14.31 10.76 -17.68
CA VAL A 60 14.87 10.42 -18.98
C VAL A 60 16.37 10.50 -18.77
N GLN A 61 17.06 9.35 -18.75
CA GLN A 61 18.50 9.34 -18.91
C GLN A 61 18.76 9.86 -20.31
N LYS A 62 18.83 11.19 -20.46
CA LYS A 62 19.48 11.81 -21.62
C LYS A 62 20.95 11.49 -21.46
N SER A 63 21.39 10.41 -22.09
CA SER A 63 22.78 10.21 -22.44
C SER A 63 23.18 11.36 -23.39
N PHE A 64 23.75 12.41 -22.82
CA PHE A 64 24.56 13.34 -23.59
C PHE A 64 25.90 12.67 -23.87
N SER A 65 26.02 12.05 -25.04
CA SER A 65 27.32 11.79 -25.66
C SER A 65 27.75 13.09 -26.32
N GLY A 66 28.62 13.85 -25.65
CA GLY A 66 29.33 14.96 -26.26
C GLY A 66 30.48 14.44 -27.11
N ASN A 67 30.60 14.99 -28.32
CA ASN A 67 31.73 14.83 -29.25
C ASN A 67 33.05 15.29 -28.64
#